data_AF-A0A5J9UXX9-F1
#
_entry.id   AF-A0A5J9UXX9-F1
#
_cell.length_a   1.000
_cell.length_b   1.000
_cell.length_c   1.000
_cell.angle_alpha   90.00
_cell.angle_beta   90.00
_cell.angle_gamma   90.00
#
_symmetry.space_group_name_H-M   'P 1'
#
loop_
_entity.id
_entity.type
_entity.pdbx_description
1 polymer ?
#
loop_
_entity_poly.entity_id
_entity_poly.type
_entity_poly.pdbx_seq_one_letter_code
_entity_poly.pdbx_strand_id
1 'polypeptide(L)'
;MGNCQAAEAAAVVLQHPGGRVERLYWSTSAAEVMRSNPGHYVALVTLRVAEERHDAAGGERRTVRLTRVKLLKPKETLLLGHAYRLITTQEVTKAMQARKEEKLRKAQQQLLESKQSKAEGHRPGGRRRRRRGLGRQP
;
A
#
# COMPACT_ATOMS: atom_id res chain seq x y z
N MET A 1 9.19 33.01 -23.05
CA MET A 1 8.16 32.05 -22.60
C MET A 1 8.85 30.89 -21.92
N GLY A 2 9.02 30.92 -20.59
CA GLY A 2 9.77 29.89 -19.88
C GLY A 2 9.69 30.08 -18.37
N ASN A 3 9.63 28.95 -17.66
CA ASN A 3 9.72 28.79 -16.20
C ASN A 3 8.47 28.86 -15.31
N CYS A 4 7.26 28.63 -15.85
CA CYS A 4 6.11 28.38 -14.98
C CYS A 4 6.32 27.15 -14.07
N GLN A 5 7.06 26.14 -14.54
CA GLN A 5 7.32 24.91 -13.78
C GLN A 5 8.33 25.09 -12.62
N ALA A 6 9.29 26.01 -12.73
CA ALA A 6 10.28 26.24 -11.68
C ALA A 6 9.64 26.88 -10.43
N ALA A 7 8.69 27.79 -10.64
CA ALA A 7 7.92 28.39 -9.55
C ALA A 7 7.03 27.37 -8.83
N GLU A 8 6.52 26.36 -9.55
CA GLU A 8 5.77 25.26 -8.92
C GLU A 8 6.67 24.31 -8.13
N ALA A 9 7.88 24.04 -8.64
CA ALA A 9 8.87 23.19 -7.97
C ALA A 9 9.38 23.79 -6.65
N ALA A 10 9.24 25.10 -6.44
CA ALA A 10 9.65 25.78 -5.23
C ALA A 10 8.51 25.95 -4.19
N ALA A 11 7.28 25.52 -4.49
CA ALA A 11 6.12 25.69 -3.60
C ALA A 11 5.69 24.37 -2.95
N VAL A 12 5.09 24.46 -1.77
CA VAL A 12 4.22 23.41 -1.23
C VAL A 12 2.90 23.50 -2.00
N VAL A 13 2.51 22.41 -2.66
CA VAL A 13 1.21 22.34 -3.35
C VAL A 13 0.23 21.61 -2.45
N LEU A 14 -0.84 22.29 -2.01
CA LEU A 14 -1.89 21.71 -1.18
C LEU A 14 -3.20 21.61 -1.96
N GLN A 15 -3.62 20.37 -2.25
CA GLN A 15 -4.86 20.08 -2.96
C GLN A 15 -6.03 19.89 -1.98
N HIS A 16 -7.14 20.55 -2.25
CA HIS A 16 -8.37 20.46 -1.47
C HIS A 16 -9.35 19.44 -2.09
N PRO A 17 -10.26 18.82 -1.32
CA PRO A 17 -11.26 17.88 -1.85
C PRO A 17 -12.19 18.45 -2.93
N GLY A 18 -12.35 19.78 -2.98
CA GLY A 18 -13.15 20.49 -4.00
C GLY A 18 -12.39 20.89 -5.26
N GLY A 19 -11.19 20.35 -5.50
CA GLY A 19 -10.37 20.66 -6.68
C GLY A 19 -9.58 21.98 -6.59
N ARG A 20 -9.80 22.77 -5.53
CA ARG A 20 -8.98 23.95 -5.24
C ARG A 20 -7.54 23.53 -4.95
N VAL A 21 -6.59 24.29 -5.49
CA VAL A 21 -5.16 24.14 -5.21
C VAL A 21 -4.65 25.39 -4.53
N GLU A 22 -3.97 25.20 -3.41
CA GLU A 22 -3.32 26.24 -2.62
C GLU A 22 -1.80 26.06 -2.71
N ARG A 23 -1.06 27.16 -2.78
CA ARG A 23 0.41 27.16 -2.90
C ARG A 23 1.00 27.95 -1.77
N LEU A 24 1.89 27.32 -1.01
CA LEU A 24 2.62 27.94 0.09
C LEU A 24 4.09 28.01 -0.29
N TYR A 25 4.70 29.17 -0.08
CA TYR A 25 6.12 29.41 -0.38
C TYR A 25 6.98 29.38 0.89
N TRP A 26 6.42 28.87 1.99
CA TRP A 26 7.08 28.74 3.27
C TRP A 26 6.87 27.34 3.84
N SER A 27 7.78 26.95 4.73
CA SER A 27 7.65 25.71 5.50
C SER A 27 6.52 25.87 6.53
N THR A 28 5.55 24.97 6.51
CA THR A 28 4.46 24.91 7.49
C THR A 28 4.32 23.50 8.05
N SER A 29 3.85 23.39 9.30
CA SER A 29 3.59 22.07 9.90
C SER A 29 2.25 21.51 9.44
N ALA A 30 2.14 20.19 9.37
CA ALA A 30 0.87 19.53 9.10
C ALA A 30 -0.18 19.90 10.17
N ALA A 31 0.22 20.05 11.43
CA ALA A 31 -0.68 20.52 12.50
C ALA A 31 -1.27 21.90 12.21
N GLU A 32 -0.49 22.84 11.69
CA GLU A 32 -0.95 24.18 11.35
C GLU A 32 -1.97 24.15 10.21
N VAL A 33 -1.67 23.42 9.14
CA VAL A 33 -2.60 23.20 8.04
C VAL A 33 -3.89 22.53 8.52
N MET A 34 -3.79 21.53 9.40
CA MET A 34 -4.96 20.85 9.99
C MET A 34 -5.81 21.77 10.87
N ARG A 35 -5.20 22.75 11.58
CA ARG A 35 -5.95 23.74 12.37
C ARG A 35 -6.76 24.68 11.50
N SER A 36 -6.18 25.14 10.39
CA SER A 36 -6.88 26.00 9.42
C SER A 36 -7.92 25.25 8.58
N ASN A 37 -7.85 23.91 8.55
CA ASN A 37 -8.74 23.05 7.79
C ASN A 37 -9.37 21.98 8.70
N PRO A 38 -10.32 22.36 9.58
CA PRO A 38 -10.94 21.42 10.50
C PRO A 38 -11.64 20.27 9.75
N GLY A 39 -11.59 19.07 10.34
CA GLY A 39 -12.15 17.86 9.74
C GLY A 39 -11.31 17.25 8.61
N HIS A 40 -10.10 17.77 8.37
CA HIS A 40 -9.19 17.29 7.34
C HIS A 40 -7.83 16.90 7.92
N TYR A 41 -7.22 15.88 7.31
CA TYR A 41 -5.84 15.49 7.49
C TYR A 41 -5.02 15.83 6.24
N VAL A 42 -3.71 15.99 6.41
CA VAL A 42 -2.79 16.22 5.31
C VAL A 42 -2.12 14.90 4.93
N ALA A 43 -2.07 14.60 3.63
CA ALA A 43 -1.31 13.49 3.09
C ALA A 43 -0.34 13.93 2.00
N LEU A 44 0.87 13.40 2.03
CA LEU A 44 1.86 13.54 0.96
C LEU A 44 1.52 12.60 -0.20
N VAL A 45 1.53 13.14 -1.42
CA VAL A 45 1.31 12.41 -2.65
C VAL A 45 2.62 12.35 -3.43
N THR A 46 3.14 11.14 -3.64
CA THR A 46 4.36 10.91 -4.42
C THR A 46 4.05 10.06 -5.63
N LEU A 47 4.30 10.59 -6.82
CA LEU A 47 4.25 9.83 -8.06
C LEU A 47 5.53 9.01 -8.19
N ARG A 48 5.39 7.70 -8.34
CA ARG A 48 6.46 6.76 -8.68
C ARG A 48 6.14 6.13 -10.02
N VAL A 49 7.01 6.33 -11.00
CA VAL A 49 6.94 5.59 -12.26
C VAL A 49 7.71 4.29 -12.05
N ALA A 50 7.02 3.16 -12.07
CA ALA A 50 7.63 1.85 -12.12
C ALA A 50 7.62 1.40 -13.59
N GLU A 51 8.80 1.21 -14.18
CA GLU A 51 8.91 0.51 -15.47
C GLU A 51 8.81 -1.00 -15.20
N GLU A 52 7.76 -1.64 -15.68
CA GLU A 52 7.67 -3.09 -15.67
C GLU A 52 8.39 -3.62 -16.91
N ARG A 53 9.62 -4.14 -16.74
CA ARG A 53 10.32 -4.85 -17.81
C ARG A 53 9.71 -6.24 -17.93
N HIS A 54 8.97 -6.47 -19.01
CA HIS A 54 8.50 -7.80 -19.36
C HIS A 54 9.46 -8.38 -20.42
N ASP A 55 10.25 -9.38 -20.04
CA ASP A 55 11.12 -10.14 -20.94
C ASP A 55 10.30 -11.12 -21.80
N ALA A 56 9.41 -10.58 -22.63
CA ALA A 56 8.74 -11.36 -23.68
C ALA A 56 8.95 -10.68 -25.03
N ALA A 57 9.41 -11.47 -26.01
CA ALA A 57 9.69 -11.05 -27.38
C ALA A 57 8.44 -10.39 -28.02
N GLY A 58 8.43 -9.06 -28.08
CA GLY A 58 7.31 -8.25 -28.55
C GLY A 58 7.13 -6.99 -27.68
N GLY A 59 8.08 -6.06 -27.79
CA GLY A 59 8.32 -5.00 -26.81
C GLY A 59 7.27 -3.88 -26.77
N GLU A 60 6.25 -4.04 -25.94
CA GLU A 60 5.47 -2.91 -25.40
C GLU A 60 5.93 -2.63 -23.96
N ARG A 61 6.67 -1.53 -23.76
CA ARG A 61 7.12 -1.08 -22.43
C ARG A 61 5.90 -0.56 -21.65
N ARG A 62 5.30 -1.40 -20.80
CA ARG A 62 4.20 -0.98 -19.93
C ARG A 62 4.76 -0.22 -18.72
N THR A 63 4.70 1.10 -18.78
CA THR A 63 5.05 1.94 -17.62
C THR A 63 3.84 2.03 -16.67
N VAL A 64 4.01 1.59 -15.42
CA VAL A 64 2.97 1.69 -14.39
C VAL A 64 3.25 2.90 -13.52
N ARG A 65 2.35 3.89 -13.56
CA ARG A 65 2.42 5.07 -12.70
C ARG A 65 1.76 4.75 -11.36
N LEU A 66 2.54 4.42 -10.35
CA LEU A 66 2.06 4.25 -8.99
C LEU A 66 2.00 5.60 -8.27
N THR A 67 0.89 5.86 -7.60
CA THR A 67 0.78 7.01 -6.69
C THR A 67 0.86 6.52 -5.25
N ARG A 68 1.91 6.91 -4.53
CA ARG A 68 2.04 6.61 -3.10
C ARG A 68 1.43 7.76 -2.30
N VAL A 69 0.48 7.44 -1.44
CA VAL A 69 -0.14 8.39 -0.50
C VAL A 69 0.31 8.06 0.92
N LYS A 70 0.89 9.04 1.62
CA LYS A 70 1.30 8.93 3.02
C LYS A 70 0.55 9.96 3.86
N LEU A 71 -0.28 9.50 4.80
CA LEU A 71 -0.89 10.36 5.80
C LEU A 71 0.19 10.94 6.73
N LEU A 72 0.26 12.26 6.86
CA LEU A 72 1.24 12.92 7.71
C LEU A 72 0.80 12.91 9.17
N LYS A 73 1.77 12.82 10.07
CA LYS A 73 1.54 13.10 11.50
C LYS A 73 1.47 14.62 11.70
N PRO A 74 0.77 15.12 12.74
CA PRO A 74 0.71 16.56 13.02
C PRO A 74 2.09 17.21 13.19
N LYS A 75 3.09 16.46 13.68
CA LYS A 75 4.48 16.95 13.87
C LYS A 75 5.30 17.00 12.58
N GLU A 76 4.83 16.42 11.47
CA GLU A 76 5.57 16.45 10.20
C GLU A 76 5.39 17.80 9.50
N THR A 77 6.44 18.26 8.81
CA THR A 77 6.48 19.53 8.08
C THR A 77 6.20 19.33 6.60
N LEU A 78 5.48 20.25 5.97
CA LEU A 78 5.27 20.27 4.53
C LEU A 78 6.51 20.90 3.87
N LEU A 79 7.15 20.13 3.00
CA LEU A 79 8.37 20.49 2.30
C LEU A 79 8.04 21.15 0.97
N LEU A 80 8.79 22.18 0.62
CA LEU A 80 8.70 22.84 -0.68
C LEU A 80 8.99 21.83 -1.81
N GLY A 81 8.35 22.03 -2.95
CA GLY A 81 8.45 21.14 -4.12
C GLY A 81 7.72 19.81 -4.00
N HIS A 82 6.94 19.62 -2.92
CA HIS A 82 6.12 18.42 -2.73
C HIS A 82 4.64 18.73 -2.86
N ALA A 83 3.89 17.72 -3.29
CA ALA A 83 2.44 17.76 -3.43
C ALA A 83 1.76 17.08 -2.23
N TYR A 84 0.86 17.81 -1.60
CA TYR A 84 0.06 17.40 -0.47
C TYR A 84 -1.42 17.49 -0.82
N ARG A 85 -2.24 16.66 -0.18
CA ARG A 85 -3.69 16.65 -0.33
C ARG A 85 -4.36 16.66 1.04
N LEU A 86 -5.39 17.47 1.18
CA LEU A 86 -6.32 17.39 2.28
C LEU A 86 -7.28 16.24 2.05
N ILE A 87 -7.40 15.39 3.07
CA ILE A 87 -8.24 14.20 3.08
C ILE A 87 -9.20 14.35 4.25
N THR A 88 -10.48 14.11 4.03
CA THR A 88 -11.48 14.21 5.10
C THR A 88 -11.26 13.11 6.15
N THR A 89 -11.62 13.38 7.40
CA THR A 89 -11.61 12.37 8.47
C THR A 89 -12.40 11.11 8.09
N GLN A 90 -13.50 11.27 7.35
CA GLN A 90 -14.32 10.16 6.89
C GLN A 90 -13.57 9.24 5.93
N GLU A 91 -12.86 9.82 4.94
CA GLU A 91 -12.03 9.05 4.00
C GLU A 91 -10.90 8.32 4.71
N VAL A 92 -10.24 8.97 5.68
CA VAL A 92 -9.17 8.35 6.47
C VAL A 92 -9.72 7.15 7.27
N THR A 93 -10.84 7.32 7.97
CA THR A 93 -11.46 6.25 8.76
C THR A 93 -11.89 5.08 7.87
N LYS A 94 -12.54 5.36 6.72
CA LYS A 94 -12.94 4.34 5.75
C LYS A 94 -11.74 3.58 5.20
N ALA A 95 -10.66 4.28 4.83
CA ALA A 95 -9.45 3.65 4.31
C ALA A 95 -8.76 2.77 5.37
N MET A 96 -8.74 3.21 6.63
CA MET A 96 -8.16 2.44 7.73
C MET A 96 -9.00 1.19 8.06
N GLN A 97 -10.33 1.29 8.02
CA GLN A 97 -11.23 0.16 8.18
C GLN A 97 -11.07 -0.86 7.05
N ALA A 98 -11.09 -0.42 5.79
CA ALA A 98 -10.90 -1.28 4.63
C ALA A 98 -9.56 -2.05 4.70
N ARG A 99 -8.47 -1.37 5.09
CA ARG A 99 -7.16 -2.02 5.31
C ARG A 99 -7.18 -3.05 6.44
N LYS A 100 -7.98 -2.83 7.49
CA LYS A 100 -8.13 -3.79 8.59
C LYS A 100 -8.92 -5.02 8.15
N GLU A 101 -10.02 -4.81 7.44
CA GLU A 101 -10.86 -5.88 6.89
C GLU A 101 -10.11 -6.74 5.88
N GLU A 102 -9.33 -6.13 4.98
CA GLU A 102 -8.51 -6.86 4.03
C GLU A 102 -7.47 -7.75 4.73
N LYS A 103 -6.81 -7.23 5.77
CA LYS A 103 -5.87 -8.01 6.59
C LYS A 103 -6.56 -9.18 7.29
N LEU A 104 -7.74 -8.95 7.85
CA LEU A 104 -8.52 -10.00 8.50
C LEU A 104 -8.95 -11.08 7.49
N ARG A 105 -9.43 -10.67 6.31
CA ARG A 105 -9.84 -11.59 5.24
C ARG A 105 -8.66 -12.45 4.76
N LYS A 106 -7.49 -11.83 4.54
CA LYS A 106 -6.26 -12.55 4.17
C LYS A 106 -5.81 -13.52 5.26
N ALA A 107 -5.84 -13.12 6.53
CA ALA A 107 -5.49 -13.99 7.65
C ALA A 107 -6.46 -15.18 7.78
N GLN A 108 -7.76 -14.96 7.57
CA GLN A 108 -8.77 -16.00 7.59
C GLN A 108 -8.59 -16.99 6.42
N GLN A 109 -8.31 -16.50 5.21
CA GLN A 109 -8.01 -17.34 4.05
C GLN A 109 -6.77 -18.20 4.29
N GLN A 110 -5.67 -17.60 4.79
CA GLN A 110 -4.45 -18.34 5.14
C GLN A 110 -4.70 -19.40 6.23
N LEU A 111 -5.56 -19.12 7.21
CA LEU A 111 -5.92 -20.10 8.23
C LEU A 111 -6.72 -21.28 7.65
N LEU A 112 -7.64 -21.00 6.72
CA LEU A 112 -8.42 -22.04 6.04
C LEU A 112 -7.53 -22.92 5.15
N GLU A 113 -6.64 -22.31 4.36
CA GLU A 113 -5.63 -23.02 3.55
C GLU A 113 -4.69 -23.86 4.42
N SER A 114 -4.25 -23.32 5.56
CA SER A 114 -3.43 -24.06 6.54
C SER A 114 -4.17 -25.23 7.20
N LYS A 115 -5.50 -25.14 7.37
CA LYS A 115 -6.32 -26.24 7.88
C LYS A 115 -6.57 -27.31 6.82
N GLN A 116 -6.77 -26.93 5.56
CA GLN A 116 -6.98 -27.86 4.44
C GLN A 116 -5.70 -28.64 4.11
N SER A 117 -4.55 -27.97 4.04
CA SER A 117 -3.24 -28.62 3.86
C SER A 117 -2.88 -29.58 5.00
N LYS A 118 -3.26 -29.29 6.25
CA LYS A 118 -3.13 -30.23 7.38
C LYS A 118 -4.08 -31.43 7.29
N ALA A 119 -5.26 -31.28 6.70
CA ALA A 119 -6.20 -32.37 6.48
C ALA A 119 -5.77 -33.28 5.31
N GLU A 120 -5.20 -32.73 4.24
CA GLU A 120 -4.63 -33.52 3.13
C GLU A 120 -3.34 -34.25 3.49
N GLY A 121 -2.57 -33.76 4.47
CA GLY A 121 -1.40 -34.45 5.03
C GLY A 121 -1.74 -35.66 5.93
N HIS A 122 -3.02 -35.92 6.21
CA HIS A 122 -3.47 -36.99 7.10
C HIS A 122 -4.32 -38.03 6.34
N ARG A 123 -3.81 -38.61 5.25
CA ARG A 123 -4.34 -39.90 4.73
C ARG A 123 -3.83 -41.04 5.63
N PRO A 124 -4.70 -41.74 6.38
CA PRO A 124 -4.30 -42.95 7.09
C PRO A 124 -4.43 -44.14 6.12
N GLY A 125 -3.32 -44.57 5.52
CA GLY A 125 -3.30 -45.79 4.70
C GLY A 125 -1.98 -45.95 3.95
N GLY A 126 -1.14 -46.97 4.16
CA GLY A 126 -1.43 -48.27 4.75
C GLY A 126 -0.22 -48.92 5.41
N ARG A 127 -0.53 -49.61 6.51
CA ARG A 127 0.31 -50.65 7.11
C ARG A 127 0.66 -51.70 6.04
N ARG A 128 1.88 -51.68 5.50
CA ARG A 128 2.47 -52.92 4.96
C ARG A 128 2.99 -53.74 6.14
N ARG A 129 2.11 -54.61 6.67
CA ARG A 129 2.49 -55.78 7.47
C ARG A 129 3.53 -56.58 6.67
N ARG A 130 4.82 -56.46 7.00
CA ARG A 130 5.78 -57.52 6.65
C ARG A 130 5.52 -58.68 7.61
N ARG A 131 4.74 -59.65 7.14
CA ARG A 131 4.56 -60.95 7.76
C ARG A 131 5.94 -61.58 7.97
N ARG A 132 6.21 -62.02 9.19
CA ARG A 132 7.24 -63.02 9.53
C ARG A 132 7.08 -64.24 8.62
N GLY A 133 8.18 -64.70 8.04
CA GLY A 133 8.35 -66.05 7.52
C GLY A 133 9.71 -66.56 7.97
N LEU A 134 9.69 -67.51 8.88
CA LEU A 134 10.81 -68.29 9.41
C LEU A 134 11.28 -69.34 8.39
N GLY A 135 12.55 -69.73 8.46
CA GLY A 135 13.14 -70.91 7.78
C GLY A 135 14.54 -70.60 7.29
N ARG A 136 15.61 -70.72 8.10
CA ARG A 136 16.29 -71.94 8.55
C ARG A 136 16.89 -72.74 7.37
N GLN A 137 18.19 -72.50 7.15
CA GLN A 137 19.34 -73.38 6.77
C GLN A 137 19.08 -74.81 6.26
N PRO A 138 19.99 -75.40 5.46
CA PRO A 138 21.45 -75.47 5.69
C PRO A 138 22.34 -74.72 4.69
#